data_AF-A0A7Y2ETG5-F1
#
_entry.id   AF-A0A7Y2ETG5-F1
#
_cell.length_a   1.000
_cell.length_b   1.000
_cell.length_c   1.000
_cell.angle_alpha   90.00
_cell.angle_beta   90.00
_cell.angle_gamma   90.00
#
_symmetry.space_group_name_H-M   'P 1'
#
loop_
_entity.id
_entity.type
_entity.pdbx_description
1 polymer ?
#
loop_
_entity_poly.entity_id
_entity_poly.type
_entity_poly.pdbx_seq_one_letter_code
_entity_poly.pdbx_strand_id
1 'polypeptide(L)'
;MTDKPLKDIHWHGDSLDVIREFPRAVRVDIGSELYLLQLGEKPVHSKPFASVGRGVWEVRIKDQSGAFRVFYVVRRRDGIHVL
;
A
#
# COMPACT_ATOMS: atom_id res chain seq x y z
N MET A 1 -12.86 15.79 18.35
CA MET A 1 -12.18 15.13 17.21
C MET A 1 -12.81 13.76 17.10
N THR A 2 -13.57 13.50 16.03
CA THR A 2 -14.21 12.20 15.83
C THR A 2 -13.12 11.17 15.55
N ASP A 3 -12.97 10.21 16.44
CA ASP A 3 -12.05 9.09 16.24
C ASP A 3 -12.59 8.24 15.09
N LYS A 4 -12.08 8.50 13.87
CA LYS A 4 -12.50 7.77 12.69
C LYS A 4 -11.72 6.44 12.69
N PRO A 5 -12.39 5.28 12.67
CA PRO A 5 -11.69 4.01 12.67
C PRO A 5 -10.78 3.91 11.44
N LEU A 6 -9.60 3.32 11.65
CA LEU A 6 -8.67 3.00 10.58
C LEU A 6 -9.36 2.13 9.52
N LYS A 7 -9.07 2.38 8.25
CA LYS A 7 -9.53 1.48 7.18
C LYS A 7 -8.80 0.16 7.26
N ASP A 8 -9.52 -0.93 7.05
CA ASP A 8 -8.93 -2.26 6.97
C ASP A 8 -8.08 -2.43 5.71
N ILE A 9 -7.04 -3.26 5.84
CA ILE A 9 -6.24 -3.72 4.71
C ILE A 9 -6.69 -5.15 4.38
N HIS A 10 -7.08 -5.33 3.12
CA HIS A 10 -7.42 -6.62 2.53
C HIS A 10 -6.27 -7.05 1.62
N TRP A 11 -5.56 -8.09 2.05
CA TRP A 11 -4.50 -8.71 1.28
C TRP A 11 -5.09 -9.71 0.29
N HIS A 12 -4.71 -9.61 -0.97
CA HIS A 12 -5.11 -10.56 -2.01
C HIS A 12 -3.94 -11.42 -2.46
N GLY A 13 -4.23 -12.66 -2.85
CA GLY A 13 -3.20 -13.61 -3.29
C GLY A 13 -2.10 -13.80 -2.25
N ASP A 14 -0.86 -13.71 -2.71
CA ASP A 14 0.38 -13.83 -1.93
C ASP A 14 0.97 -12.46 -1.54
N SER A 15 0.25 -11.36 -1.77
CA SER A 15 0.77 -9.98 -1.58
C SER A 15 1.40 -9.73 -0.21
N LEU A 16 0.78 -10.23 0.87
CA LEU A 16 1.32 -10.10 2.23
C LEU A 16 2.61 -10.90 2.41
N ASP A 17 2.68 -12.11 1.85
CA ASP A 17 3.83 -12.98 2.00
C ASP A 17 5.01 -12.46 1.18
N VAL A 18 4.76 -11.97 -0.04
CA VAL A 18 5.77 -11.26 -0.86
C VAL A 18 6.31 -10.03 -0.13
N ILE A 19 5.45 -9.20 0.48
CA ILE A 19 5.91 -8.04 1.25
C ILE A 19 6.74 -8.48 2.47
N ARG A 20 6.41 -9.61 3.11
CA ARG A 20 7.19 -10.13 4.25
C ARG A 20 8.61 -10.55 3.87
N GLU A 21 8.84 -10.92 2.62
CA GLU A 21 10.16 -11.26 2.08
C GLU A 21 11.02 -10.03 1.77
N PHE A 22 10.43 -8.83 1.72
CA PHE A 22 11.20 -7.61 1.46
C PHE A 22 12.19 -7.28 2.58
N PRO A 23 13.29 -6.57 2.26
CA PRO A 23 14.22 -6.07 3.25
C PRO A 23 13.50 -5.30 4.36
N ARG A 24 14.00 -5.42 5.60
CA ARG A 24 13.32 -4.84 6.77
C ARG A 24 13.04 -3.33 6.61
N ALA A 25 13.99 -2.56 6.07
CA ALA A 25 13.80 -1.13 5.84
C ALA A 25 12.64 -0.86 4.88
N VAL A 26 12.59 -1.57 3.75
CA VAL A 26 11.53 -1.48 2.75
C VAL A 26 10.16 -1.84 3.35
N ARG A 27 10.09 -2.87 4.21
CA ARG A 27 8.83 -3.24 4.90
C ARG A 27 8.32 -2.13 5.82
N VAL A 28 9.22 -1.44 6.51
CA VAL A 28 8.86 -0.30 7.38
C VAL A 28 8.32 0.87 6.55
N ASP A 29 8.96 1.16 5.42
CA ASP A 29 8.53 2.24 4.53
C ASP A 29 7.16 1.93 3.90
N ILE A 30 6.95 0.70 3.41
CA ILE A 30 5.65 0.25 2.91
C ILE A 30 4.59 0.30 4.01
N GLY A 31 4.92 -0.15 5.23
CA GLY A 31 4.01 -0.09 6.38
C GLY A 31 3.56 1.34 6.68
N SER A 32 4.49 2.30 6.61
CA SER A 32 4.19 3.72 6.80
C SER A 32 3.25 4.27 5.71
N GLU A 33 3.51 3.91 4.44
CA GLU A 33 2.66 4.31 3.30
C GLU A 33 1.24 3.71 3.41
N LEU A 34 1.13 2.44 3.80
CA LEU A 34 -0.16 1.79 4.03
C LEU A 34 -0.90 2.38 5.23
N TYR A 35 -0.18 2.74 6.30
CA TYR A 35 -0.78 3.39 7.47
C TYR A 35 -1.39 4.75 7.13
N LEU A 36 -0.75 5.55 6.27
CA LEU A 36 -1.35 6.78 5.73
C LEU A 36 -2.69 6.49 5.02
N LEU A 37 -2.76 5.42 4.23
CA LEU A 37 -4.04 5.02 3.61
C LEU A 37 -5.10 4.65 4.65
N GLN A 38 -4.71 3.97 5.73
CA GLN A 38 -5.62 3.57 6.81
C GLN A 38 -6.22 4.79 7.52
N LEU A 39 -5.43 5.84 7.71
CA LEU A 39 -5.88 7.15 8.21
C LEU A 39 -6.77 7.90 7.19
N GLY A 40 -6.78 7.45 5.93
CA GLY A 40 -7.46 8.13 4.83
C GLY A 40 -6.63 9.25 4.20
N GLU A 41 -5.34 9.32 4.53
CA GLU A 41 -4.36 10.23 3.97
C GLU A 41 -3.78 9.71 2.65
N LYS A 42 -3.12 10.61 1.92
CA LYS A 42 -2.43 10.26 0.67
C LYS A 42 -1.01 9.77 0.97
N PRO A 43 -0.58 8.61 0.45
CA PRO A 43 0.79 8.13 0.63
C PRO A 43 1.79 8.99 -0.16
N VAL A 44 3.00 9.14 0.37
CA VAL A 44 4.02 10.08 -0.15
C VAL A 44 4.65 9.53 -1.43
N HIS A 45 4.94 8.23 -1.45
CA HIS A 45 5.65 7.56 -2.53
C HIS A 45 4.72 6.82 -3.50
N SER A 46 3.48 7.30 -3.62
CA SER A 46 2.42 6.65 -4.39
C SER A 46 1.97 7.43 -5.63
N LYS A 47 1.68 6.72 -6.72
CA LYS A 47 1.07 7.30 -7.94
C LYS A 47 0.05 6.37 -8.61
N PRO A 48 -0.86 6.89 -9.46
CA PRO A 48 -1.76 6.06 -10.25
C PRO A 48 -0.99 5.14 -11.21
N PHE A 49 -1.45 3.90 -11.37
CA PHE A 49 -0.86 2.90 -12.26
C PHE A 49 -1.93 2.16 -13.07
N ALA A 50 -2.42 2.82 -14.12
CA ALA A 50 -3.55 2.34 -14.90
C ALA A 50 -3.25 1.13 -15.80
N SER A 51 -1.98 0.75 -15.99
CA SER A 51 -1.59 -0.40 -16.81
C SER A 51 -1.97 -1.76 -16.20
N VAL A 52 -2.11 -1.83 -14.87
CA VAL A 52 -2.59 -3.05 -14.18
C VAL A 52 -4.12 -3.06 -14.12
N GLY A 53 -4.74 -1.89 -14.00
CA GLY A 53 -6.19 -1.77 -13.99
C GLY A 53 -6.66 -0.38 -13.61
N ARG A 54 -7.93 -0.10 -13.88
CA ARG A 54 -8.55 1.18 -13.51
C ARG A 54 -8.58 1.33 -11.99
N GLY A 55 -8.08 2.47 -11.49
CA GLY A 55 -8.10 2.80 -10.07
C GLY A 55 -7.00 2.12 -9.24
N VAL A 56 -6.06 1.41 -9.90
CA VAL A 56 -4.86 0.88 -9.25
C VAL A 56 -3.85 2.00 -9.04
N TRP A 57 -3.23 1.98 -7.88
CA TRP A 57 -2.11 2.83 -7.49
C TRP A 57 -0.91 1.96 -7.13
N GLU A 58 0.28 2.53 -7.21
CA GLU A 58 1.51 1.88 -6.80
C GLU A 58 2.22 2.71 -5.72
N VAL A 59 2.61 2.07 -4.61
CA VAL A 59 3.68 2.56 -3.72
C VAL A 59 5.01 2.13 -4.30
N ARG A 60 5.99 3.04 -4.33
CA ARG A 60 7.31 2.79 -4.94
C ARG A 60 8.42 3.09 -3.94
N ILE A 61 9.08 2.06 -3.43
CA ILE A 61 10.26 2.18 -2.57
C ILE A 61 11.48 1.69 -3.35
N LYS A 62 12.60 2.40 -3.24
CA LYS A 62 13.87 2.00 -3.86
C LYS A 62 15.00 2.21 -2.86
N ASP A 63 15.84 1.20 -2.73
CA ASP A 63 17.08 1.29 -1.96
C ASP A 63 18.24 0.61 -2.71
N GLN A 64 19.33 0.33 -2.00
CA GLN A 64 20.50 -0.34 -2.57
C GLN A 64 20.24 -1.80 -2.97
N SER A 65 19.22 -2.43 -2.40
CA SER A 65 18.86 -3.82 -2.67
C SER A 65 17.91 -3.99 -3.87
N GLY A 66 17.23 -2.91 -4.29
CA GLY A 66 16.40 -2.95 -5.48
C GLY A 66 15.27 -1.93 -5.49
N ALA A 67 14.30 -2.18 -6.38
CA ALA A 67 13.07 -1.40 -6.47
C ALA A 67 11.88 -2.29 -6.12
N PHE A 68 11.08 -1.85 -5.15
CA PHE A 68 9.96 -2.57 -4.57
C PHE A 68 8.68 -1.80 -4.86
N ARG A 69 7.65 -2.52 -5.30
CA ARG A 69 6.36 -1.95 -5.68
C ARG A 69 5.25 -2.70 -4.99
N VAL A 70 4.30 -1.96 -4.43
CA VAL A 70 3.07 -2.52 -3.86
C VAL A 70 1.90 -1.88 -4.59
N PHE A 71 1.06 -2.69 -5.21
CA PHE A 71 -0.12 -2.23 -5.91
C PHE A 71 -1.33 -2.28 -4.99
N TYR A 72 -2.17 -1.26 -5.06
CA TYR A 72 -3.37 -1.20 -4.23
C TYR A 72 -4.52 -0.46 -4.88
N VAL A 73 -5.72 -0.70 -4.35
CA VAL A 73 -6.96 0.02 -4.66
C VAL A 73 -7.62 0.46 -3.37
N VAL A 74 -8.05 1.72 -3.29
CA VAL A 74 -8.85 2.21 -2.16
C VAL A 74 -10.31 2.24 -2.55
N ARG A 75 -11.15 1.51 -1.82
CA ARG A 75 -12.60 1.55 -1.95
C ARG A 75 -13.19 2.27 -0.75
N ARG A 76 -14.03 3.29 -0.98
CA ARG A 76 -14.59 4.14 0.09
C ARG A 76 -15.34 3.37 1.17
N ARG A 77 -15.94 2.21 0.83
CA ARG A 77 -16.71 1.36 1.75
C ARG A 77 -15.96 0.10 2.21
N ASP A 78 -15.09 -0.43 1.35
CA ASP A 78 -14.47 -1.76 1.56
C ASP A 78 -13.00 -1.67 2.04
N GLY A 79 -12.42 -0.48 2.21
CA GLY A 79 -11.05 -0.34 2.72
C GLY A 79 -9.96 -0.33 1.64
N ILE A 80 -8.78 -0.85 1.98
CA ILE A 80 -7.57 -0.81 1.15
C ILE A 80 -7.28 -2.22 0.69
N HIS A 81 -7.33 -2.46 -0.62
CA HIS A 81 -7.02 -3.77 -1.20
C HIS A 81 -5.60 -3.75 -1.74
N VAL A 82 -4.72 -4.57 -1.16
CA VAL A 82 -3.35 -4.76 -1.67
C VAL A 82 -3.34 -5.98 -2.57
N LEU A 83 -2.80 -5.80 -3.78
CA LEU A 83 -2.87 -6.75 -4.90
C LEU A 83 -1.58 -7.55 -5.06
#